data_AF-A0A6V8PEJ6-F1
#
_entry.id   AF-A0A6V8PEJ6-F1
#
_cell.length_a   1.000
_cell.length_b   1.000
_cell.length_c   1.000
_cell.angle_alpha   90.00
_cell.angle_beta   90.00
_cell.angle_gamma   90.00
#
_symmetry.space_group_name_H-M   'P 1'
#
loop_
_entity.id
_entity.type
_entity.pdbx_description
1 polymer ?
#
loop_
_entity_poly.entity_id
_entity_poly.type
_entity_poly.pdbx_seq_one_letter_code
_entity_poly.pdbx_strand_id
1 'polypeptide(L)'
;DLSAKVSEMVEGFGKERAEMSAQLKADLAKAEAERVRQAQEEARERAAEVPERRAKVSEMLEGFGKEDTERRAAVSEMLEGFRKEQAESAAAWRDLVATMRAKRTGVPLRVVPPEEVKMAVVEEAEAVEEREEAEAVEKIEEAEAAEEVEEESYEEKTLEEQIFAFVNSHPEGIKLVDMERALEAPRIRLGVVAKKLVEEGRIKKEGPLYIPVR
;
A
#
# COMPACT_ATOMS: atom_id res chain seq x y z
N ASP A 1 -39.99 67.30 -28.50
CA ASP A 1 -38.88 67.21 -27.53
C ASP A 1 -38.71 65.87 -26.82
N LEU A 2 -39.76 65.05 -26.64
CA LEU A 2 -39.63 63.75 -25.94
C LEU A 2 -38.69 62.76 -26.63
N SER A 3 -38.67 62.71 -27.97
CA SER A 3 -37.82 61.77 -28.72
C SER A 3 -36.33 61.99 -28.49
N ALA A 4 -35.89 63.25 -28.34
CA ALA A 4 -34.49 63.58 -28.10
C ALA A 4 -34.06 63.11 -26.70
N LYS A 5 -34.89 63.37 -25.69
CA LYS A 5 -34.67 62.93 -24.31
C LYS A 5 -34.60 61.40 -24.18
N VAL A 6 -35.44 60.66 -24.92
CA VAL A 6 -35.38 59.19 -24.95
C VAL A 6 -34.09 58.71 -25.58
N SER A 7 -33.65 59.32 -26.69
CA SER A 7 -32.38 58.97 -27.35
C SER A 7 -31.18 59.18 -26.42
N GLU A 8 -31.14 60.33 -25.73
CA GLU A 8 -30.10 60.65 -24.76
C GLU A 8 -30.08 59.66 -23.58
N MET A 9 -31.25 59.29 -23.06
CA MET A 9 -31.36 58.26 -22.01
C MET A 9 -30.82 56.90 -22.50
N VAL A 10 -31.20 56.47 -23.70
CA VAL A 10 -30.74 55.18 -24.26
C VAL A 10 -29.22 55.17 -24.49
N GLU A 11 -28.65 56.26 -24.99
CA GLU A 11 -27.20 56.40 -25.15
C GLU A 11 -26.47 56.43 -23.80
N GLY A 12 -27.03 57.10 -22.79
CA GLY A 12 -26.52 57.12 -21.42
C GLY A 12 -26.47 55.70 -20.83
N PHE A 13 -27.58 54.96 -20.90
CA PHE A 13 -27.65 53.56 -20.45
C PHE A 13 -26.65 52.67 -21.19
N GLY A 14 -26.45 52.90 -22.50
CA GLY A 14 -25.46 52.16 -23.29
C GLY A 14 -24.03 52.34 -22.77
N LYS A 15 -23.65 53.59 -22.44
CA LYS A 15 -22.33 53.92 -21.88
C LYS A 15 -22.15 53.35 -20.47
N GLU A 16 -23.11 53.58 -19.57
CA GLU A 16 -23.07 53.04 -18.20
C GLU A 16 -22.96 51.51 -18.20
N ARG A 17 -23.71 50.83 -19.06
CA ARG A 17 -23.63 49.37 -19.20
C ARG A 17 -22.25 48.93 -19.71
N ALA A 18 -21.68 49.65 -20.69
CA ALA A 18 -20.36 49.33 -21.22
C ALA A 18 -19.28 49.48 -20.14
N GLU A 19 -19.30 50.59 -19.39
CA GLU A 19 -18.39 50.87 -18.27
C GLU A 19 -18.53 49.81 -17.16
N MET A 20 -19.75 49.51 -16.71
CA MET A 20 -20.01 48.48 -15.71
C MET A 20 -19.53 47.10 -16.18
N SER A 21 -19.73 46.76 -17.46
CA SER A 21 -19.25 45.49 -18.00
C SER A 21 -17.73 45.40 -18.08
N ALA A 22 -17.05 46.52 -18.35
CA ALA A 22 -15.59 46.59 -18.35
C ALA A 22 -15.04 46.47 -16.93
N GLN A 23 -15.66 47.15 -15.96
CA GLN A 23 -15.29 47.05 -14.56
C GLN A 23 -15.46 45.62 -14.02
N LEU A 24 -16.61 44.98 -14.27
CA LEU A 24 -16.85 43.59 -13.87
C LEU A 24 -15.84 42.62 -14.46
N LYS A 25 -15.45 42.80 -15.74
CA LYS A 25 -14.40 41.98 -16.36
C LYS A 25 -13.04 42.18 -15.71
N ALA A 26 -12.67 43.42 -15.40
CA ALA A 26 -11.42 43.74 -14.73
C ALA A 26 -11.38 43.15 -13.31
N ASP A 27 -12.46 43.28 -12.55
CA ASP A 27 -12.59 42.74 -11.19
C ASP A 27 -12.54 41.20 -11.20
N LEU A 28 -13.20 40.55 -12.16
CA LEU A 28 -13.13 39.10 -12.33
C LEU A 28 -11.71 38.61 -12.67
N ALA A 29 -11.04 39.27 -13.60
CA ALA A 29 -9.67 38.93 -13.97
C ALA A 29 -8.70 39.09 -12.79
N LYS A 30 -8.86 40.16 -12.01
CA LYS A 30 -8.08 40.38 -10.78
C LYS A 30 -8.35 39.31 -9.73
N ALA A 31 -9.62 39.00 -9.46
CA ALA A 31 -10.01 37.99 -8.49
C ALA A 31 -9.57 36.56 -8.90
N GLU A 32 -9.52 36.27 -10.20
CA GLU A 32 -8.97 35.01 -10.71
C GLU A 32 -7.45 34.94 -10.54
N ALA A 33 -6.73 36.02 -10.87
CA ALA A 33 -5.27 36.10 -10.65
C ALA A 33 -4.90 35.94 -9.17
N GLU A 34 -5.65 36.56 -8.26
CA GLU A 34 -5.47 36.42 -6.82
C GLU A 34 -5.71 34.98 -6.35
N ARG A 35 -6.78 34.33 -6.84
CA ARG A 35 -7.07 32.91 -6.52
C ARG A 35 -5.97 31.97 -7.01
N VAL A 36 -5.47 32.17 -8.23
CA VAL A 36 -4.36 31.36 -8.78
C VAL A 36 -3.09 31.56 -7.96
N ARG A 37 -2.78 32.78 -7.56
CA ARG A 37 -1.63 33.08 -6.71
C ARG A 37 -1.73 32.39 -5.35
N GLN A 38 -2.89 32.50 -4.68
CA GLN A 38 -3.14 31.82 -3.40
C GLN A 38 -2.97 30.30 -3.53
N ALA A 39 -3.57 29.70 -4.58
CA ALA A 39 -3.44 28.27 -4.82
C ALA A 39 -1.98 27.84 -5.07
N GLN A 40 -1.18 28.66 -5.77
CA GLN A 40 0.25 28.41 -5.97
C GLN A 40 1.07 28.54 -4.68
N GLU A 41 0.75 29.52 -3.83
CA GLU A 41 1.39 29.69 -2.52
C GLU A 41 1.08 28.50 -1.60
N GLU A 42 -0.19 28.09 -1.48
CA GLU A 42 -0.57 26.88 -0.72
C GLU A 42 0.09 25.61 -1.26
N ALA A 43 0.18 25.45 -2.59
CA ALA A 43 0.84 24.30 -3.20
C ALA A 43 2.34 24.28 -2.88
N ARG A 44 3.00 25.44 -2.86
CA ARG A 44 4.42 25.58 -2.47
C ARG A 44 4.63 25.28 -1.00
N GLU A 45 3.77 25.77 -0.12
CA GLU A 45 3.83 25.46 1.32
C GLU A 45 3.68 23.95 1.56
N ARG A 46 2.67 23.32 0.96
CA ARG A 46 2.49 21.86 1.05
C ARG A 46 3.69 21.09 0.50
N ALA A 47 4.24 21.52 -0.65
CA ALA A 47 5.42 20.88 -1.21
C ALA A 47 6.65 21.01 -0.31
N ALA A 48 6.79 22.13 0.42
CA ALA A 48 7.88 22.35 1.37
C ALA A 48 7.75 21.48 2.64
N GLU A 49 6.53 21.12 3.06
CA GLU A 49 6.31 20.23 4.21
C GLU A 49 6.56 18.74 3.92
N VAL A 50 6.42 18.30 2.66
CA VAL A 50 6.61 16.90 2.26
C VAL A 50 7.98 16.32 2.68
N PRO A 51 9.13 16.97 2.44
CA PRO A 51 10.43 16.42 2.84
C PRO A 51 10.57 16.27 4.36
N GLU A 52 10.05 17.20 5.15
CA GLU A 52 10.08 17.10 6.61
C GLU A 52 9.22 15.93 7.11
N ARG A 53 8.01 15.76 6.57
CA ARG A 53 7.16 14.60 6.86
C ARG A 53 7.84 13.29 6.48
N ARG A 54 8.48 13.25 5.31
CA ARG A 54 9.22 12.07 4.84
C ARG A 54 10.40 11.74 5.76
N ALA A 55 11.17 12.74 6.18
CA ALA A 55 12.29 12.56 7.11
C ALA A 55 11.80 12.01 8.46
N LYS A 56 10.71 12.58 9.01
CA LYS A 56 10.11 12.10 10.26
C LYS A 56 9.60 10.66 10.17
N VAL A 57 8.96 10.30 9.06
CA VAL A 57 8.51 8.91 8.83
C VAL A 57 9.71 7.97 8.72
N SER A 58 10.78 8.37 8.04
CA SER A 58 12.02 7.58 7.95
C SER A 58 12.63 7.33 9.33
N GLU A 59 12.74 8.38 10.16
CA GLU A 59 13.27 8.27 11.52
C GLU A 59 12.42 7.34 12.39
N MET A 60 11.08 7.43 12.30
CA MET A 60 10.19 6.52 13.02
C MET A 60 10.37 5.06 12.58
N LEU A 61 10.52 4.80 11.28
CA LEU A 61 10.73 3.45 10.76
C LEU A 61 12.09 2.87 11.19
N GLU A 62 13.14 3.68 11.20
CA GLU A 62 14.45 3.27 11.74
C GLU A 62 14.36 2.96 13.24
N GLY A 63 13.60 3.74 14.00
CA GLY A 63 13.30 3.48 15.41
C GLY A 63 12.60 2.14 15.61
N PHE A 64 11.55 1.86 14.83
CA PHE A 64 10.84 0.58 14.89
C PHE A 64 11.74 -0.61 14.54
N GLY A 65 12.63 -0.47 13.55
CA GLY A 65 13.57 -1.52 13.19
C GLY A 65 14.51 -1.88 14.34
N LYS A 66 15.07 -0.87 15.02
CA LYS A 66 15.93 -1.08 16.19
C LYS A 66 15.17 -1.73 17.33
N GLU A 67 14.00 -1.21 17.69
CA GLU A 67 13.17 -1.80 18.75
C GLU A 67 12.77 -3.26 18.45
N ASP A 68 12.45 -3.59 17.19
CA ASP A 68 12.12 -4.97 16.82
C ASP A 68 13.31 -5.90 16.99
N THR A 69 14.51 -5.49 16.55
CA THR A 69 15.75 -6.27 16.74
C THR A 69 16.08 -6.48 18.22
N GLU A 70 15.92 -5.44 19.06
CA GLU A 70 16.14 -5.54 20.50
C GLU A 70 15.13 -6.47 21.19
N ARG A 71 13.84 -6.39 20.80
CA ARG A 71 12.79 -7.29 21.31
C ARG A 71 13.05 -8.74 20.92
N ARG A 72 13.44 -9.00 19.66
CA ARG A 72 13.79 -10.36 19.19
C ARG A 72 14.99 -10.91 19.98
N ALA A 73 16.03 -10.09 20.18
CA ALA A 73 17.18 -10.49 20.99
C ALA A 73 16.79 -10.82 22.44
N ALA A 74 15.99 -9.97 23.09
CA ALA A 74 15.52 -10.20 24.45
C ALA A 74 14.63 -11.45 24.59
N VAL A 75 13.76 -11.71 23.61
CA VAL A 75 12.94 -12.93 23.57
C VAL A 75 13.81 -14.16 23.38
N SER A 76 14.82 -14.11 22.50
CA SER A 76 15.77 -15.20 22.30
C SER A 76 16.52 -15.54 23.59
N GLU A 77 17.08 -14.52 24.27
CA GLU A 77 17.77 -14.70 25.56
C GLU A 77 16.86 -15.32 26.63
N MET A 78 15.61 -14.87 26.71
CA MET A 78 14.62 -15.46 27.63
C MET A 78 14.34 -16.93 27.33
N LEU A 79 14.18 -17.29 26.04
CA LEU A 79 13.94 -18.67 25.62
C LEU A 79 15.13 -19.58 25.87
N GLU A 80 16.36 -19.09 25.68
CA GLU A 80 17.58 -19.81 26.04
C GLU A 80 17.66 -20.08 27.54
N GLY A 81 17.38 -19.07 28.37
CA GLY A 81 17.29 -19.21 29.82
C GLY A 81 16.27 -20.26 30.24
N PHE A 82 15.08 -20.22 29.64
CA PHE A 82 14.02 -21.21 29.91
C PHE A 82 14.43 -22.63 29.51
N ARG A 83 15.04 -22.81 28.33
CA ARG A 83 15.54 -24.13 27.88
C ARG A 83 16.59 -24.69 28.84
N LYS A 84 17.48 -23.85 29.35
CA LYS A 84 18.48 -24.24 30.34
C LYS A 84 17.84 -24.65 31.67
N GLU A 85 16.93 -23.85 32.21
CA GLU A 85 16.19 -24.19 33.44
C GLU A 85 15.40 -25.49 33.29
N GLN A 86 14.80 -25.71 32.13
CA GLN A 86 14.09 -26.94 31.82
C GLN A 86 15.05 -28.15 31.81
N ALA A 87 16.24 -28.03 31.21
CA ALA A 87 17.24 -29.07 31.20
C ALA A 87 17.76 -29.42 32.60
N GLU A 88 18.07 -28.40 33.42
CA GLU A 88 18.50 -28.56 34.81
C GLU A 88 17.41 -29.19 35.68
N SER A 89 16.17 -28.71 35.55
CA SER A 89 15.01 -29.28 36.24
C SER A 89 14.81 -30.75 35.85
N ALA A 90 14.89 -31.07 34.56
CA ALA A 90 14.76 -32.44 34.08
C ALA A 90 15.87 -33.36 34.62
N ALA A 91 17.10 -32.85 34.77
CA ALA A 91 18.20 -33.59 35.40
C ALA A 91 17.93 -33.82 36.90
N ALA A 92 17.54 -32.78 37.65
CA ALA A 92 17.20 -32.89 39.07
C ALA A 92 16.04 -33.87 39.33
N TRP A 93 15.02 -33.85 38.47
CA TRP A 93 13.91 -34.81 38.52
C TRP A 93 14.39 -36.25 38.29
N ARG A 94 15.27 -36.48 37.32
CA ARG A 94 15.86 -37.80 37.07
C ARG A 94 16.63 -38.32 38.28
N ASP A 95 17.43 -37.46 38.93
CA ASP A 95 18.19 -37.82 40.13
C ASP A 95 17.27 -38.15 41.31
N LEU A 96 16.22 -37.35 41.53
CA LEU A 96 15.24 -37.62 42.57
C LEU A 96 14.55 -38.98 42.34
N VAL A 97 14.12 -39.27 41.12
CA VAL A 97 13.50 -40.55 40.75
C VAL A 97 14.48 -41.71 40.98
N ALA A 98 15.75 -41.55 40.61
CA ALA A 98 16.79 -42.55 40.83
C ALA A 98 16.99 -42.85 42.32
N THR A 99 17.08 -41.83 43.17
CA THR A 99 17.24 -42.01 44.62
C THR A 99 16.03 -42.69 45.27
N MET A 100 14.80 -42.32 44.90
CA MET A 100 13.59 -43.00 45.38
C MET A 100 13.54 -44.47 44.97
N ARG A 101 13.96 -44.78 43.73
CA ARG A 101 14.01 -46.14 43.21
C ARG A 101 15.04 -46.99 43.96
N ALA A 102 16.26 -46.47 44.17
CA ALA A 102 17.31 -47.16 44.91
C ALA A 102 16.87 -47.49 46.35
N LYS A 103 16.19 -46.56 47.03
CA LYS A 103 15.64 -46.80 48.38
C LYS A 103 14.54 -47.87 48.40
N ARG A 104 13.74 -47.99 47.34
CA ARG A 104 12.66 -48.99 47.25
C ARG A 104 13.15 -50.40 46.99
N THR A 105 14.18 -50.59 46.16
CA THR A 105 14.61 -51.93 45.72
C THR A 105 15.73 -52.55 46.58
N GLY A 106 16.39 -51.79 47.46
CA GLY A 106 17.49 -52.30 48.30
C GLY A 106 18.76 -52.73 47.54
N VAL A 107 18.70 -52.73 46.21
CA VAL A 107 19.80 -53.04 45.29
C VAL A 107 20.08 -51.77 44.46
N PRO A 108 21.33 -51.27 44.42
CA PRO A 108 21.71 -50.14 43.60
C PRO A 108 21.63 -50.54 42.12
N LEU A 109 20.54 -50.19 41.45
CA LEU A 109 20.41 -50.33 40.02
C LEU A 109 21.14 -49.17 39.34
N ARG A 110 22.18 -49.50 38.58
CA ARG A 110 22.90 -48.56 37.70
C ARG A 110 21.88 -47.97 36.73
N VAL A 111 21.57 -46.69 36.91
CA VAL A 111 20.74 -45.93 35.98
C VAL A 111 21.50 -45.92 34.66
N VAL A 112 21.00 -46.69 33.70
CA VAL A 112 21.41 -46.53 32.30
C VAL A 112 20.85 -45.17 31.90
N PRO A 113 21.70 -44.19 31.54
CA PRO A 113 21.21 -42.91 31.06
C PRO A 113 20.27 -43.20 29.89
N PRO A 114 19.06 -42.62 29.86
CA PRO A 114 18.20 -42.77 28.70
C PRO A 114 19.02 -42.33 27.49
N GLU A 115 19.07 -43.20 26.46
CA GLU A 115 19.59 -42.82 25.14
C GLU A 115 19.06 -41.43 24.83
N GLU A 116 19.97 -40.51 24.55
CA GLU A 116 19.62 -39.15 24.14
C GLU A 116 18.66 -39.27 22.98
N VAL A 117 17.36 -39.13 23.26
CA VAL A 117 16.36 -38.90 22.23
C VAL A 117 16.72 -37.52 21.72
N LYS A 118 17.62 -37.49 20.72
CA LYS A 118 17.95 -36.30 19.95
C LYS A 118 16.61 -35.73 19.52
N MET A 119 16.18 -34.65 20.18
CA MET A 119 15.02 -33.87 19.76
C MET A 119 15.44 -33.13 18.49
N ALA A 120 15.62 -33.87 17.40
CA ALA A 120 16.00 -33.39 16.08
C ALA A 120 14.82 -32.77 15.34
N VAL A 121 13.89 -32.10 16.05
CA VAL A 121 12.59 -31.70 15.49
C VAL A 121 12.36 -30.18 15.50
N VAL A 122 13.36 -29.35 15.83
CA VAL A 122 13.16 -27.88 15.77
C VAL A 122 14.27 -27.10 15.05
N GLU A 123 15.48 -27.66 14.87
CA GLU A 123 16.53 -26.98 14.07
C GLU A 123 16.23 -26.95 12.57
N GLU A 124 15.36 -27.83 12.05
CA GLU A 124 14.99 -27.84 10.63
C GLU A 124 13.92 -26.78 10.28
N ALA A 125 13.36 -26.08 11.27
CA ALA A 125 12.44 -24.96 11.04
C ALA A 125 13.15 -23.59 10.97
N GLU A 126 14.21 -23.38 11.76
CA GLU A 126 15.01 -22.14 11.68
C GLU A 126 15.92 -22.12 10.44
N ALA A 127 16.45 -23.27 10.01
CA ALA A 127 17.30 -23.35 8.81
C ALA A 127 16.53 -23.21 7.47
N VAL A 128 15.19 -23.25 7.50
CA VAL A 128 14.35 -23.03 6.31
C VAL A 128 13.99 -21.55 6.17
N GLU A 129 13.82 -20.81 7.26
CA GLU A 129 13.54 -19.37 7.22
C GLU A 129 14.77 -18.55 6.79
N GLU A 130 15.97 -18.92 7.24
CA GLU A 130 17.22 -18.24 6.84
C GLU A 130 17.63 -18.53 5.37
N ARG A 131 17.08 -19.61 4.78
CA ARG A 131 17.31 -19.96 3.37
C ARG A 131 16.30 -19.31 2.42
N GLU A 132 15.08 -19.03 2.87
CA GLU A 132 14.10 -18.24 2.08
C GLU A 132 14.44 -16.75 2.05
N GLU A 133 15.03 -16.17 3.10
CA GLU A 133 15.49 -14.76 3.06
C GLU A 133 16.74 -14.57 2.17
N ALA A 134 17.67 -15.53 2.13
CA ALA A 134 18.83 -15.43 1.25
C ALA A 134 18.48 -15.60 -0.24
N GLU A 135 17.52 -16.48 -0.57
CA GLU A 135 17.06 -16.67 -1.97
C GLU A 135 16.17 -15.51 -2.46
N ALA A 136 15.54 -14.75 -1.54
CA ALA A 136 14.78 -13.55 -1.87
C ALA A 136 15.68 -12.34 -2.18
N VAL A 137 16.88 -12.25 -1.62
CA VAL A 137 17.83 -11.16 -1.91
C VAL A 137 18.60 -11.43 -3.21
N GLU A 138 18.95 -12.68 -3.50
CA GLU A 138 19.69 -13.03 -4.73
C GLU A 138 18.80 -12.94 -5.99
N LYS A 139 17.49 -13.18 -5.89
CA LYS A 139 16.53 -12.93 -6.98
C LYS A 139 16.25 -11.45 -7.25
N ILE A 140 16.65 -10.53 -6.39
CA ILE A 140 16.54 -9.09 -6.63
C ILE A 140 17.77 -8.56 -7.37
N GLU A 141 18.97 -9.09 -7.10
CA GLU A 141 20.19 -8.67 -7.82
C GLU A 141 20.36 -9.33 -9.19
N GLU A 142 19.90 -10.58 -9.40
CA GLU A 142 20.01 -11.23 -10.73
C GLU A 142 18.93 -10.77 -11.73
N ALA A 143 17.86 -10.14 -11.25
CA ALA A 143 16.87 -9.46 -12.11
C ALA A 143 17.37 -8.10 -12.64
N GLU A 144 18.43 -7.53 -12.07
CA GLU A 144 18.95 -6.22 -12.48
C GLU A 144 20.02 -6.30 -13.59
N ALA A 145 20.52 -7.50 -13.92
CA ALA A 145 21.70 -7.65 -14.78
C ALA A 145 21.47 -8.40 -16.12
N ALA A 146 20.26 -8.90 -16.41
CA ALA A 146 20.01 -9.76 -17.58
C ALA A 146 18.87 -9.30 -18.51
N GLU A 147 18.26 -8.14 -18.30
CA GLU A 147 17.24 -7.59 -19.20
C GLU A 147 17.82 -6.49 -20.10
N GLU A 148 18.84 -6.86 -20.88
CA GLU A 148 19.26 -6.11 -22.08
C GLU A 148 18.89 -6.96 -23.31
N VAL A 149 17.59 -7.20 -23.48
CA VAL A 149 17.00 -7.93 -24.61
C VAL A 149 15.90 -7.06 -25.23
N GLU A 150 16.18 -6.61 -26.46
CA GLU A 150 15.26 -6.04 -27.47
C GLU A 150 13.96 -5.39 -26.95
N GLU A 151 13.98 -4.05 -26.87
CA GLU A 151 12.80 -3.19 -26.82
C GLU A 151 11.90 -3.40 -28.07
N GLU A 152 11.09 -4.45 -28.09
CA GLU A 152 9.76 -4.36 -28.69
C GLU A 152 8.92 -3.54 -27.73
N SER A 153 8.59 -2.31 -28.09
CA SER A 153 7.79 -1.40 -27.27
C SER A 153 6.38 -1.99 -27.11
N TYR A 154 6.19 -2.81 -26.08
CA TYR A 154 4.88 -3.09 -25.54
C TYR A 154 4.39 -1.78 -24.96
N GLU A 155 3.60 -1.02 -25.71
CA GLU A 155 2.81 0.07 -25.15
C GLU A 155 1.97 -0.55 -24.03
N GLU A 156 2.42 -0.37 -22.78
CA GLU A 156 1.69 -0.79 -21.59
C GLU A 156 0.34 -0.08 -21.62
N LYS A 157 -0.67 -0.79 -22.14
CA LYS A 157 -2.03 -0.28 -22.20
C LYS A 157 -2.43 0.14 -20.82
N THR A 158 -2.77 1.42 -20.70
CA THR A 158 -3.22 2.00 -19.44
C THR A 158 -4.41 1.22 -18.88
N LEU A 159 -4.59 1.22 -17.57
CA LEU A 159 -5.69 0.49 -16.92
C LEU A 159 -7.06 0.91 -17.50
N GLU A 160 -7.19 2.17 -17.90
CA GLU A 160 -8.32 2.73 -18.65
C GLU A 160 -8.61 1.95 -19.94
N GLU A 161 -7.59 1.72 -20.76
CA GLU A 161 -7.69 1.01 -22.03
C GLU A 161 -7.98 -0.47 -21.83
N GLN A 162 -7.39 -1.08 -20.81
CA GLN A 162 -7.66 -2.47 -20.46
C GLN A 162 -9.11 -2.66 -20.03
N ILE A 163 -9.64 -1.80 -19.14
CA ILE A 163 -11.05 -1.82 -18.73
C ILE A 163 -11.95 -1.60 -19.94
N PHE A 164 -11.65 -0.61 -20.78
CA PHE A 164 -12.46 -0.31 -21.96
C PHE A 164 -12.50 -1.47 -22.96
N ALA A 165 -11.34 -2.07 -23.27
CA ALA A 165 -11.23 -3.23 -24.14
C ALA A 165 -12.03 -4.43 -23.56
N PHE A 166 -11.95 -4.63 -22.25
CA PHE A 166 -12.63 -5.72 -21.55
C PHE A 166 -14.15 -5.52 -21.49
N VAL A 167 -14.64 -4.29 -21.35
CA VAL A 167 -16.08 -4.00 -21.44
C VAL A 167 -16.59 -4.19 -22.89
N ASN A 168 -15.79 -3.82 -23.89
CA ASN A 168 -16.17 -4.01 -25.30
C ASN A 168 -16.24 -5.48 -25.74
N SER A 169 -15.51 -6.39 -25.08
CA SER A 169 -15.61 -7.82 -25.35
C SER A 169 -16.85 -8.48 -24.72
N HIS A 170 -17.59 -7.79 -23.85
CA HIS A 170 -18.77 -8.30 -23.15
C HIS A 170 -20.02 -7.44 -23.45
N PRO A 171 -20.69 -7.65 -24.61
CA PRO A 171 -21.85 -6.85 -25.04
C PRO A 171 -23.07 -6.98 -24.11
N GLU A 172 -23.17 -8.05 -23.32
CA GLU A 172 -24.18 -8.27 -22.29
C GLU A 172 -23.97 -7.42 -21.01
N GLY A 173 -22.81 -6.76 -20.91
CA GLY A 173 -22.38 -5.97 -19.77
C GLY A 173 -21.71 -6.81 -18.69
N ILE A 174 -20.76 -6.19 -17.98
CA ILE A 174 -19.91 -6.89 -17.00
C ILE A 174 -19.96 -6.25 -15.62
N LYS A 175 -19.84 -7.06 -14.57
CA LYS A 175 -19.77 -6.57 -13.18
C LYS A 175 -18.33 -6.23 -12.82
N LEU A 176 -18.20 -5.31 -11.86
CA LEU A 176 -16.89 -4.90 -11.34
C LEU A 176 -16.11 -6.05 -10.67
N VAL A 177 -16.80 -7.05 -10.15
CA VAL A 177 -16.19 -8.25 -9.53
C VAL A 177 -15.52 -9.13 -10.60
N ASP A 178 -16.13 -9.24 -11.78
CA ASP A 178 -15.57 -10.03 -12.88
C ASP A 178 -14.37 -9.31 -13.50
N MET A 179 -14.40 -7.97 -13.55
CA MET A 179 -13.25 -7.14 -13.94
C MET A 179 -12.07 -7.27 -12.98
N GLU A 180 -12.31 -7.29 -11.66
CA GLU A 180 -11.27 -7.46 -10.64
C GLU A 180 -10.52 -8.78 -10.81
N ARG A 181 -11.24 -9.86 -11.11
CA ARG A 181 -10.64 -11.17 -11.34
C ARG A 181 -9.86 -11.25 -12.65
N ALA A 182 -10.29 -10.55 -13.69
CA ALA A 182 -9.67 -10.62 -15.01
C ALA A 182 -8.46 -9.68 -15.17
N LEU A 183 -8.49 -8.51 -14.53
CA LEU A 183 -7.46 -7.47 -14.63
C LEU A 183 -6.50 -7.46 -13.43
N GLU A 184 -6.73 -8.34 -12.45
CA GLU A 184 -5.94 -8.44 -11.21
C GLU A 184 -5.74 -7.10 -10.49
N ALA A 185 -6.67 -6.17 -10.68
CA ALA A 185 -6.62 -4.83 -10.14
C ALA A 185 -7.64 -4.67 -9.00
N PRO A 186 -7.29 -3.99 -7.89
CA PRO A 186 -8.20 -3.80 -6.77
C PRO A 186 -9.52 -3.15 -7.19
N ARG A 187 -10.64 -3.69 -6.74
CA ARG A 187 -12.00 -3.21 -7.07
C ARG A 187 -12.19 -1.70 -6.90
N ILE A 188 -11.57 -1.11 -5.90
CA ILE A 188 -11.65 0.33 -5.62
C ILE A 188 -11.06 1.13 -6.80
N ARG A 189 -9.89 0.75 -7.29
CA ARG A 189 -9.20 1.41 -8.41
C ARG A 189 -10.01 1.25 -9.70
N LEU A 190 -10.48 0.03 -9.97
CA LEU A 190 -11.36 -0.26 -11.10
C LEU A 190 -12.64 0.58 -11.07
N GLY A 191 -13.24 0.75 -9.89
CA GLY A 191 -14.46 1.54 -9.71
C GLY A 191 -14.27 3.03 -10.05
N VAL A 192 -13.14 3.62 -9.66
CA VAL A 192 -12.80 5.02 -9.98
C VAL A 192 -12.60 5.19 -11.48
N VAL A 193 -11.83 4.32 -12.11
CA VAL A 193 -11.54 4.39 -13.55
C VAL A 193 -12.80 4.12 -14.38
N ALA A 194 -13.59 3.09 -14.03
CA ALA A 194 -14.86 2.81 -14.70
C ALA A 194 -15.86 3.97 -14.56
N LYS A 195 -15.88 4.66 -13.41
CA LYS A 195 -16.71 5.87 -13.24
C LYS A 195 -16.27 6.98 -14.20
N LYS A 196 -14.96 7.22 -14.33
CA LYS A 196 -14.40 8.18 -15.29
C LYS A 196 -14.80 7.84 -16.73
N LEU A 197 -14.70 6.57 -17.14
CA LEU A 197 -15.12 6.11 -18.46
C LEU A 197 -16.63 6.28 -18.72
N VAL A 198 -17.46 6.19 -17.67
CA VAL A 198 -18.91 6.49 -17.76
C VAL A 198 -19.15 7.99 -17.94
N GLU A 199 -18.43 8.84 -17.21
CA GLU A 199 -18.52 10.30 -17.33
C GLU A 199 -18.05 10.79 -18.70
N GLU A 200 -17.04 10.15 -19.29
CA GLU A 200 -16.56 10.39 -20.65
C GLU A 200 -17.54 9.89 -21.73
N GLY A 201 -18.56 9.12 -21.35
CA GLY A 201 -19.52 8.52 -22.29
C GLY A 201 -18.96 7.37 -23.12
N ARG A 202 -17.83 6.78 -22.73
CA ARG A 202 -17.22 5.64 -23.42
C ARG A 202 -17.90 4.31 -23.08
N ILE A 203 -18.36 4.17 -21.83
CA ILE A 203 -19.15 3.03 -21.37
C ILE A 203 -20.39 3.54 -20.65
N LYS A 204 -21.45 2.73 -20.58
CA LYS A 204 -22.68 3.07 -19.86
C LYS A 204 -22.84 2.13 -18.67
N LYS A 205 -23.43 2.65 -17.58
CA LYS A 205 -23.74 1.85 -16.40
C LYS A 205 -25.24 1.56 -16.33
N GLU A 206 -25.60 0.29 -16.37
CA GLU A 206 -26.98 -0.19 -16.24
C GLU A 206 -27.10 -1.07 -14.99
N GLY A 207 -27.45 -0.43 -13.87
CA GLY A 207 -27.49 -1.08 -12.56
C GLY A 207 -26.08 -1.52 -12.10
N PRO A 208 -25.85 -2.82 -11.81
CA PRO A 208 -24.53 -3.34 -11.43
C PRO A 208 -23.62 -3.67 -12.62
N LEU A 209 -24.11 -3.51 -13.86
CA LEU A 209 -23.40 -3.87 -15.08
C LEU A 209 -22.84 -2.63 -15.79
N TYR A 210 -21.67 -2.79 -16.40
CA TYR A 210 -21.05 -1.82 -17.29
C TYR A 210 -21.16 -2.37 -18.72
N ILE A 211 -21.85 -1.65 -19.60
CA ILE A 211 -22.13 -2.02 -20.99
C ILE A 211 -21.40 -1.06 -21.95
N PRO A 212 -20.87 -1.52 -23.09
CA PRO A 212 -20.32 -0.64 -24.11
C PRO A 212 -21.38 0.28 -24.72
N VAL A 213 -21.03 1.55 -24.97
CA VAL A 213 -21.88 2.48 -25.73
C VAL A 213 -21.68 2.18 -27.21
N ARG A 214 -22.77 1.76 -27.89
CA ARG A 214 -22.78 1.54 -29.35
C ARG A 214 -23.07 2.83 -30.11
#